data_AF-A0A6A4H1D5-F1
#
_entry.id   AF-A0A6A4H1D5-F1
#
_cell.length_a   1.000
_cell.length_b   1.000
_cell.length_c   1.000
_cell.angle_alpha   90.00
_cell.angle_beta   90.00
_cell.angle_gamma   90.00
#
_symmetry.space_group_name_H-M   'P 1'
#
loop_
_entity.id
_entity.type
_entity.pdbx_description
1 polymer ?
#
loop_
_entity_poly.entity_id
_entity_poly.type
_entity_poly.pdbx_seq_one_letter_code
_entity_poly.pdbx_strand_id
1 'polypeptide(L)'
;MAGDSETSRLKLAAAEYSTPYPHAAFSEPFFAELSFLKASQVSLPLIAQKGSISHWVYDSEVPCTAAATIILPNEIVPNIYDLQPMISSMEDAFIQGKRSVLLKLNVGEHYVERLYHFSKIRLFVAINNHSPSIDAAKRLVEALKSSSLSSMLMDRFMQERICRQIQGFSATCALWNLFCLLDKEWVYDDVLNCLSELLYFR
;
A
#
# COMPACT_ATOMS: atom_id res chain seq x y z
N MET A 1 -18.48 2.78 -34.24
CA MET A 1 -17.23 2.12 -33.81
C MET A 1 -16.07 3.09 -33.52
N ALA A 2 -16.25 4.42 -33.60
CA ALA A 2 -15.19 5.39 -33.26
C ALA A 2 -15.11 5.75 -31.76
N GLY A 3 -16.22 5.70 -31.03
CA GLY A 3 -16.29 6.12 -29.62
C GLY A 3 -15.52 5.23 -28.64
N ASP A 4 -15.40 3.93 -28.93
CA ASP A 4 -14.75 2.97 -28.04
C ASP A 4 -13.22 3.23 -27.93
N SER A 5 -12.60 3.64 -29.04
CA SER A 5 -11.18 3.97 -29.08
C SER A 5 -10.84 5.25 -28.33
N GLU A 6 -11.73 6.24 -28.31
CA GLU A 6 -11.50 7.52 -27.63
C GLU A 6 -11.65 7.35 -26.12
N THR A 7 -12.70 6.64 -25.67
CA THR A 7 -12.89 6.32 -24.26
C THR A 7 -11.71 5.52 -23.70
N SER A 8 -11.22 4.49 -24.40
CA SER A 8 -10.04 3.74 -23.93
C SER A 8 -8.78 4.62 -23.78
N ARG A 9 -8.56 5.58 -24.71
CA ARG A 9 -7.42 6.51 -24.63
C ARG A 9 -7.54 7.45 -23.43
N LEU A 10 -8.73 7.95 -23.14
CA LEU A 10 -8.97 8.82 -21.98
C LEU A 10 -8.79 8.08 -20.65
N LYS A 11 -9.21 6.81 -20.58
CA LYS A 11 -8.98 5.96 -19.40
C LYS A 11 -7.49 5.68 -19.18
N LEU A 12 -6.74 5.40 -20.25
CA LEU A 12 -5.29 5.25 -20.16
C LEU A 12 -4.62 6.53 -19.66
N ALA A 13 -5.00 7.70 -20.21
CA ALA A 13 -4.49 8.99 -19.75
C ALA A 13 -4.85 9.27 -18.27
N ALA A 14 -6.04 8.87 -17.81
CA ALA A 14 -6.44 9.00 -16.41
C ALA A 14 -5.58 8.11 -15.49
N ALA A 15 -5.29 6.88 -15.93
CA ALA A 15 -4.41 5.97 -15.22
C ALA A 15 -2.99 6.53 -15.12
N GLU A 16 -2.41 6.99 -16.23
CA GLU A 16 -1.08 7.61 -16.28
C GLU A 16 -1.02 8.86 -15.39
N TYR A 17 -2.00 9.75 -15.49
CA TYR A 17 -2.06 10.98 -14.69
C TYR A 17 -2.14 10.70 -13.18
N SER A 18 -2.92 9.69 -12.79
CA SER A 18 -3.06 9.32 -11.39
C SER A 18 -1.93 8.42 -10.88
N THR A 19 -0.99 8.00 -11.73
CA THR A 19 0.11 7.12 -11.31
C THR A 19 1.18 7.94 -10.55
N PRO A 20 1.53 7.57 -9.31
CA PRO A 20 2.65 8.20 -8.60
C PRO A 20 3.98 7.98 -9.32
N TYR A 21 4.94 8.87 -9.10
CA TYR A 21 6.30 8.65 -9.60
C TYR A 21 6.86 7.32 -9.10
N PRO A 22 7.53 6.51 -9.94
CA PRO A 22 8.03 5.19 -9.53
C PRO A 22 9.02 5.23 -8.36
N HIS A 23 9.74 6.33 -8.20
CA HIS A 23 10.70 6.56 -7.11
C HIS A 23 10.10 7.33 -5.93
N ALA A 24 8.80 7.66 -5.96
CA ALA A 24 8.13 8.24 -4.82
C ALA A 24 8.08 7.22 -3.68
N ALA A 25 8.37 7.70 -2.46
CA ALA A 25 8.17 6.90 -1.25
C ALA A 25 6.72 6.40 -1.18
N PHE A 26 6.54 5.14 -0.76
CA PHE A 26 5.24 4.49 -0.64
C PHE A 26 4.46 4.31 -1.96
N SER A 27 5.14 4.35 -3.10
CA SER A 27 4.58 3.90 -4.38
C SER A 27 4.51 2.36 -4.45
N GLU A 28 3.77 1.83 -5.42
CA GLU A 28 3.73 0.37 -5.65
C GLU A 28 5.12 -0.24 -5.91
N PRO A 29 6.01 0.36 -6.75
CA PRO A 29 7.39 -0.12 -6.88
C PRO A 29 8.16 -0.11 -5.56
N PHE A 30 7.99 0.92 -4.73
CA PHE A 30 8.60 0.97 -3.40
C PHE A 30 8.21 -0.23 -2.54
N PHE A 31 6.92 -0.56 -2.46
CA PHE A 31 6.45 -1.71 -1.67
C PHE A 31 6.87 -3.05 -2.28
N ALA A 32 6.86 -3.18 -3.60
CA ALA A 32 7.26 -4.40 -4.30
C ALA A 32 8.73 -4.79 -4.05
N GLU A 33 9.59 -3.80 -3.76
CA GLU A 33 11.02 -4.00 -3.50
C GLU A 33 11.40 -4.09 -2.02
N LEU A 34 10.42 -3.99 -1.09
CA LEU A 34 10.70 -4.10 0.33
C LEU A 34 11.13 -5.53 0.70
N SER A 35 12.34 -5.65 1.25
CA SER A 35 12.79 -6.84 1.95
C SER A 35 12.31 -6.84 3.40
N PHE A 36 12.37 -8.00 4.08
CA PHE A 36 12.09 -8.09 5.52
C PHE A 36 12.97 -7.14 6.34
N LEU A 37 14.26 -7.00 5.98
CA LEU A 37 15.16 -6.04 6.62
C LEU A 37 14.67 -4.60 6.47
N LYS A 38 14.34 -4.18 5.24
CA LYS A 38 13.86 -2.82 5.00
C LYS A 38 12.50 -2.59 5.66
N ALA A 39 11.56 -3.52 5.51
CA ALA A 39 10.23 -3.44 6.11
C ALA A 39 10.29 -3.27 7.64
N SER A 40 11.25 -3.92 8.31
CA SER A 40 11.46 -3.77 9.75
C SER A 40 11.86 -2.36 10.19
N GLN A 41 12.44 -1.58 9.28
CA GLN A 41 12.94 -0.22 9.51
C GLN A 41 12.01 0.87 8.97
N VAL A 42 11.10 0.53 8.06
CA VAL A 42 10.15 1.48 7.47
C VAL A 42 9.19 1.99 8.55
N SER A 43 9.11 3.31 8.70
CA SER A 43 8.05 3.98 9.45
C SER A 43 6.94 4.37 8.48
N LEU A 44 5.79 3.71 8.59
CA LEU A 44 4.61 4.10 7.83
C LEU A 44 3.96 5.33 8.48
N PRO A 45 3.39 6.24 7.68
CA PRO A 45 2.58 7.32 8.23
C PRO A 45 1.35 6.77 8.97
N LEU A 46 0.85 7.55 9.92
CA LEU A 46 -0.34 7.19 10.68
C LEU A 46 -1.56 7.18 9.76
N ILE A 47 -2.31 6.07 9.76
CA ILE A 47 -3.59 5.98 9.07
C ILE A 47 -4.67 6.49 10.02
N ALA A 48 -5.47 7.45 9.56
CA ALA A 48 -6.58 8.01 10.32
C ALA A 48 -7.67 6.95 10.57
N GLN A 49 -8.49 7.22 11.59
CA GLN A 49 -9.68 6.41 11.84
C GLN A 49 -10.68 6.56 10.69
N LYS A 50 -11.53 5.55 10.50
CA LYS A 50 -12.65 5.60 9.57
C LYS A 50 -13.57 6.79 9.91
N GLY A 51 -14.08 7.48 8.90
CA GLY A 51 -14.91 8.68 9.05
C GLY A 51 -14.10 9.97 9.24
N SER A 52 -12.80 9.92 8.96
CA SER A 52 -11.90 11.07 9.06
C SER A 52 -12.13 12.10 7.96
N ILE A 53 -12.57 11.69 6.78
CA ILE A 53 -12.93 12.60 5.69
C ILE A 53 -14.36 13.09 5.90
N SER A 54 -14.52 14.37 6.24
CA SER A 54 -15.84 15.01 6.43
C SER A 54 -16.45 15.48 5.12
N HIS A 55 -15.62 15.88 4.16
CA HIS A 55 -16.05 16.34 2.85
C HIS A 55 -14.91 16.27 1.84
N TRP A 56 -15.27 16.12 0.57
CA TRP A 56 -14.34 16.21 -0.55
C TRP A 56 -15.04 16.68 -1.82
N VAL A 57 -14.28 17.32 -2.71
CA VAL A 57 -14.76 17.76 -4.02
C VAL A 57 -13.62 17.75 -5.05
N TYR A 58 -13.94 17.42 -6.30
CA TYR A 58 -12.97 17.47 -7.40
C TYR A 58 -12.77 18.89 -7.93
N ASP A 59 -11.50 19.26 -8.13
CA ASP A 59 -11.10 20.53 -8.69
C ASP A 59 -10.33 20.34 -10.01
N SER A 60 -10.37 21.35 -10.88
CA SER A 60 -9.61 21.43 -12.13
C SER A 60 -8.21 22.02 -11.93
N GLU A 61 -7.92 22.61 -10.77
CA GLU A 61 -6.58 23.06 -10.41
C GLU A 61 -5.60 21.87 -10.39
N VAL A 62 -4.41 22.07 -10.98
CA VAL A 62 -3.30 21.12 -10.94
C VAL A 62 -2.32 21.58 -9.86
N PRO A 63 -2.35 20.97 -8.66
CA PRO A 63 -1.50 21.44 -7.58
C PRO A 63 -0.05 20.96 -7.82
N CYS A 64 0.89 21.91 -7.80
CA CYS A 64 2.31 21.65 -8.06
C CYS A 64 3.17 21.59 -6.78
N THR A 65 2.56 21.64 -5.61
CA THR A 65 3.30 21.61 -4.35
C THR A 65 3.69 20.19 -3.96
N ALA A 66 4.82 20.06 -3.25
CA ALA A 66 5.22 18.77 -2.67
C ALA A 66 4.12 18.19 -1.75
N ALA A 67 3.51 19.05 -0.93
CA ALA A 67 2.40 18.69 -0.06
C ALA A 67 1.17 18.16 -0.82
N ALA A 68 1.02 18.41 -2.12
CA ALA A 68 -0.09 17.92 -2.91
C ALA A 68 0.20 16.63 -3.68
N THR A 69 1.47 16.23 -3.80
CA THR A 69 1.92 15.20 -4.76
C THR A 69 2.74 14.07 -4.14
N ILE A 70 3.40 14.31 -3.00
CA ILE A 70 4.19 13.30 -2.27
C ILE A 70 3.74 13.19 -0.82
N ILE A 71 4.08 12.08 -0.16
CA ILE A 71 3.82 11.88 1.27
C ILE A 71 4.90 12.59 2.08
N LEU A 72 4.50 13.52 2.93
CA LEU A 72 5.42 14.26 3.80
C LEU A 72 5.67 13.53 5.13
N PRO A 73 6.80 13.82 5.81
CA PRO A 73 7.01 13.33 7.17
C PRO A 73 5.85 13.73 8.10
N ASN A 74 5.41 12.80 8.94
CA ASN A 74 4.29 12.98 9.89
C ASN A 74 2.93 13.31 9.24
N GLU A 75 2.80 13.12 7.94
CA GLU A 75 1.51 13.24 7.28
C GLU A 75 0.57 12.13 7.73
N ILE A 76 -0.70 12.47 7.90
CA ILE A 76 -1.74 11.53 8.29
C ILE A 76 -2.48 11.09 7.03
N VAL A 77 -2.53 9.78 6.83
CA VAL A 77 -3.14 9.16 5.65
C VAL A 77 -4.59 8.85 5.95
N PRO A 78 -5.55 9.25 5.10
CA PRO A 78 -6.95 8.90 5.32
C PRO A 78 -7.19 7.39 5.23
N ASN A 79 -8.21 6.91 5.94
CA ASN A 79 -8.57 5.51 5.93
C ASN A 79 -9.07 5.04 4.56
N ILE A 80 -8.74 3.82 4.14
CA ILE A 80 -9.18 3.28 2.84
C ILE A 80 -10.69 3.36 2.62
N TYR A 81 -11.51 3.14 3.65
CA TYR A 81 -12.97 3.19 3.52
C TYR A 81 -13.47 4.60 3.17
N ASP A 82 -12.78 5.64 3.63
CA ASP A 82 -13.11 7.03 3.31
C ASP A 82 -12.60 7.41 1.91
N LEU A 83 -11.53 6.76 1.45
CA LEU A 83 -10.94 6.98 0.13
C LEU A 83 -11.73 6.32 -1.01
N GLN A 84 -12.38 5.18 -0.76
CA GLN A 84 -13.08 4.38 -1.78
C GLN A 84 -14.06 5.17 -2.66
N PRO A 85 -14.97 6.02 -2.12
CA PRO A 85 -15.89 6.81 -2.94
C PRO A 85 -15.17 7.71 -3.93
N MET A 86 -14.06 8.32 -3.52
CA MET A 86 -13.23 9.14 -4.41
C MET A 86 -12.57 8.27 -5.47
N ILE A 87 -11.88 7.21 -5.08
CA ILE A 87 -11.16 6.34 -6.03
C ILE A 87 -12.10 5.82 -7.12
N SER A 88 -13.33 5.43 -6.75
CA SER A 88 -14.32 4.88 -7.67
C SER A 88 -14.78 5.85 -8.76
N SER A 89 -14.67 7.17 -8.53
CA SER A 89 -15.14 8.23 -9.43
C SER A 89 -14.01 9.09 -10.01
N MET A 90 -12.76 8.81 -9.65
CA MET A 90 -11.60 9.64 -10.01
C MET A 90 -11.26 9.59 -11.50
N GLU A 91 -11.49 8.44 -12.16
CA GLU A 91 -11.35 8.30 -13.62
C GLU A 91 -12.35 9.19 -14.36
N ASP A 92 -13.63 9.13 -13.97
CA ASP A 92 -14.68 9.96 -14.57
C ASP A 92 -14.42 11.45 -14.32
N ALA A 93 -13.96 11.80 -13.12
CA ALA A 93 -13.57 13.17 -12.80
C ALA A 93 -12.44 13.66 -13.71
N PHE A 94 -11.42 12.82 -13.97
CA PHE A 94 -10.35 13.17 -14.90
C PHE A 94 -10.88 13.44 -16.31
N ILE A 95 -11.77 12.58 -16.80
CA ILE A 95 -12.42 12.72 -18.11
C ILE A 95 -13.21 14.04 -18.19
N GLN A 96 -13.82 14.46 -17.08
CA GLN A 96 -14.53 15.75 -16.95
C GLN A 96 -13.60 16.96 -16.76
N GLY A 97 -12.28 16.80 -16.91
CA GLY A 97 -11.33 17.90 -16.78
C GLY A 97 -10.91 18.23 -15.34
N LYS A 98 -11.19 17.34 -14.38
CA LYS A 98 -10.70 17.45 -13.00
C LYS A 98 -9.31 16.86 -12.87
N ARG A 99 -8.55 17.39 -11.93
CA ARG A 99 -7.10 17.18 -11.81
C ARG A 99 -6.64 16.98 -10.37
N SER A 100 -7.49 17.34 -9.41
CA SER A 100 -7.20 17.24 -7.98
C SER A 100 -8.47 17.03 -7.16
N VAL A 101 -8.28 16.74 -5.87
CA VAL A 101 -9.34 16.61 -4.88
C VAL A 101 -9.06 17.58 -3.74
N LEU A 102 -9.99 18.47 -3.45
CA LEU A 102 -9.99 19.24 -2.21
C LEU A 102 -10.58 18.35 -1.11
N LEU A 103 -9.76 18.05 -0.11
CA LEU A 103 -10.08 17.13 0.98
C LEU A 103 -10.19 17.87 2.30
N LYS A 104 -11.25 17.59 3.05
CA LYS A 104 -11.49 18.11 4.40
C LYS A 104 -11.40 16.95 5.39
N LEU A 105 -10.38 17.00 6.24
CA LEU A 105 -10.00 15.97 7.20
C LEU A 105 -10.26 16.44 8.62
N ASN A 106 -10.90 15.58 9.40
CA ASN A 106 -11.02 15.69 10.84
C ASN A 106 -9.99 14.76 11.47
N VAL A 107 -8.95 15.34 12.07
CA VAL A 107 -7.89 14.60 12.75
C VAL A 107 -7.86 15.04 14.21
N GLY A 108 -8.44 14.22 15.09
CA GLY A 108 -8.62 14.60 16.49
C GLY A 108 -9.50 15.86 16.58
N GLU A 109 -8.98 16.91 17.22
CA GLU A 109 -9.65 18.20 17.35
C GLU A 109 -9.34 19.18 16.21
N HIS A 110 -8.50 18.78 15.24
CA HIS A 110 -8.07 19.64 14.15
C HIS A 110 -8.84 19.35 12.87
N TYR A 111 -9.21 20.44 12.21
CA TYR A 111 -9.77 20.42 10.87
C TYR A 111 -8.72 20.88 9.86
N VAL A 112 -8.46 20.05 8.85
CA VAL A 112 -7.44 20.30 7.83
C VAL A 112 -8.09 20.25 6.46
N GLU A 113 -7.90 21.32 5.69
CA GLU A 113 -8.30 21.39 4.29
C GLU A 113 -7.05 21.42 3.39
N ARG A 114 -7.01 20.51 2.40
CA ARG A 114 -5.87 20.35 1.50
C ARG A 114 -6.32 19.95 0.10
N LEU A 115 -5.66 20.53 -0.90
CA LEU A 115 -5.82 20.16 -2.30
C LEU A 115 -4.75 19.12 -2.67
N TYR A 116 -5.19 17.93 -3.10
CA TYR A 116 -4.31 16.82 -3.45
C TYR A 116 -4.42 16.45 -4.92
N HIS A 117 -3.29 16.16 -5.53
CA HIS A 117 -3.23 15.55 -6.85
C HIS A 117 -3.75 14.10 -6.80
N PHE A 118 -4.30 13.58 -7.90
CA PHE A 118 -4.79 12.19 -7.98
C PHE A 118 -3.72 11.15 -7.67
N SER A 119 -2.48 11.42 -8.05
CA SER A 119 -1.33 10.57 -7.68
C SER A 119 -1.11 10.47 -6.16
N LYS A 120 -1.36 11.54 -5.40
CA LYS A 120 -1.27 11.49 -3.95
C LYS A 120 -2.38 10.65 -3.33
N ILE A 121 -3.59 10.69 -3.89
CA ILE A 121 -4.67 9.78 -3.50
C ILE A 121 -4.26 8.32 -3.73
N ARG A 122 -3.58 8.00 -4.85
CA ARG A 122 -3.03 6.66 -5.09
C ARG A 122 -1.93 6.27 -4.09
N LEU A 123 -1.07 7.20 -3.66
CA LEU A 123 -0.10 6.93 -2.59
C LEU A 123 -0.80 6.59 -1.26
N PHE A 124 -1.87 7.31 -0.90
CA PHE A 124 -2.67 6.98 0.28
C PHE A 124 -3.26 5.57 0.19
N VAL A 125 -3.74 5.17 -0.99
CA VAL A 125 -4.24 3.81 -1.23
C VAL A 125 -3.14 2.76 -1.07
N ALA A 126 -1.98 2.98 -1.69
CA ALA A 126 -0.85 2.06 -1.60
C ALA A 126 -0.45 1.84 -0.12
N ILE A 127 -0.37 2.92 0.67
CA ILE A 127 -0.08 2.83 2.10
C ILE A 127 -1.12 2.00 2.85
N ASN A 128 -2.41 2.24 2.62
CA ASN A 128 -3.47 1.46 3.26
C ASN A 128 -3.39 -0.03 2.88
N ASN A 129 -3.15 -0.33 1.60
CA ASN A 129 -3.11 -1.71 1.11
C ASN A 129 -1.90 -2.50 1.63
N HIS A 130 -0.75 -1.85 1.78
CA HIS A 130 0.51 -2.49 2.21
C HIS A 130 0.81 -2.35 3.72
N SER A 131 0.01 -1.58 4.46
CA SER A 131 0.17 -1.46 5.91
C SER A 131 0.10 -2.81 6.64
N PRO A 132 -0.86 -3.72 6.35
CA PRO A 132 -0.93 -5.02 6.99
C PRO A 132 0.29 -5.92 6.69
N SER A 133 0.79 -5.91 5.45
CA SER A 133 1.94 -6.74 5.06
C SER A 133 3.23 -6.28 5.72
N ILE A 134 3.40 -4.97 5.91
CA ILE A 134 4.56 -4.41 6.63
C ILE A 134 4.49 -4.72 8.13
N ASP A 135 3.31 -4.61 8.74
CA ASP A 135 3.13 -4.99 10.15
C ASP A 135 3.42 -6.48 10.36
N ALA A 136 2.84 -7.34 9.51
CA ALA A 136 3.12 -8.77 9.50
C ALA A 136 4.62 -9.08 9.35
N ALA A 137 5.30 -8.40 8.42
CA ALA A 137 6.74 -8.56 8.23
C ALA A 137 7.55 -8.13 9.48
N LYS A 138 7.19 -7.02 10.12
CA LYS A 138 7.83 -6.57 11.37
C LYS A 138 7.69 -7.60 12.48
N ARG A 139 6.49 -8.12 12.68
CA ARG A 139 6.20 -9.13 13.70
C ARG A 139 6.94 -10.45 13.41
N LEU A 140 7.02 -10.87 12.14
CA LEU A 140 7.85 -12.00 11.71
C LEU A 140 9.33 -11.81 12.05
N VAL A 141 9.89 -10.67 11.70
CA VAL A 141 11.29 -10.35 12.01
C VAL A 141 11.55 -10.41 13.50
N GLU A 142 10.65 -9.86 14.32
CA GLU A 142 10.80 -9.88 15.77
C GLU A 142 10.72 -11.30 16.35
N ALA A 143 9.76 -12.12 15.90
CA ALA A 143 9.67 -13.52 16.31
C ALA A 143 10.93 -14.30 15.93
N LEU A 144 11.44 -14.09 14.71
CA LEU A 144 12.63 -14.76 14.21
C LEU A 144 13.90 -14.41 14.99
N LYS A 145 14.04 -13.18 15.51
CA LYS A 145 15.16 -12.82 16.40
C LYS A 145 15.21 -13.66 17.69
N SER A 146 14.06 -14.15 18.15
CA SER A 146 13.95 -15.02 19.33
C SER A 146 14.01 -16.52 18.99
N SER A 147 14.16 -16.87 17.72
CA SER A 147 14.23 -18.27 17.26
C SER A 147 15.63 -18.87 17.39
N SER A 148 15.72 -20.20 17.32
CA SER A 148 16.99 -20.96 17.28
C SER A 148 17.58 -21.09 15.87
N LEU A 149 17.08 -20.33 14.89
CA LEU A 149 17.58 -20.37 13.52
C LEU A 149 19.04 -19.91 13.44
N SER A 150 19.83 -20.56 12.59
CA SER A 150 21.21 -20.14 12.34
C SER A 150 21.24 -18.73 11.73
N SER A 151 22.27 -17.95 12.08
CA SER A 151 22.49 -16.61 11.53
C SER A 151 22.45 -16.57 10.00
N MET A 152 23.06 -17.56 9.32
CA MET A 152 23.04 -17.64 7.85
C MET A 152 21.64 -17.71 7.26
N LEU A 153 20.72 -18.46 7.88
CA LEU A 153 19.33 -18.56 7.42
C LEU A 153 18.57 -17.27 7.71
N MET A 154 18.84 -16.64 8.86
CA MET A 154 18.30 -15.34 9.21
C MET A 154 18.69 -14.29 8.17
N ASP A 155 19.98 -14.19 7.84
CA ASP A 155 20.49 -13.21 6.90
C ASP A 155 19.85 -13.37 5.52
N ARG A 156 19.70 -14.61 5.05
CA ARG A 156 19.01 -14.89 3.78
C ARG A 156 17.55 -14.45 3.83
N PHE A 157 16.81 -14.85 4.87
CA PHE A 157 15.41 -14.47 5.04
C PHE A 157 15.22 -12.95 5.08
N MET A 158 16.11 -12.24 5.79
CA MET A 158 16.06 -10.79 5.91
C MET A 158 16.24 -10.05 4.57
N GLN A 159 16.91 -10.66 3.58
CA GLN A 159 17.06 -10.11 2.24
C GLN A 159 15.89 -10.43 1.29
N GLU A 160 15.01 -11.36 1.65
CA GLU A 160 13.87 -11.73 0.82
C GLU A 160 12.83 -10.62 0.77
N ARG A 161 12.20 -10.46 -0.40
CA ARG A 161 11.10 -9.49 -0.60
C ARG A 161 9.85 -9.98 0.10
N ILE A 162 9.18 -9.10 0.85
CA ILE A 162 7.98 -9.49 1.63
C ILE A 162 6.84 -9.98 0.73
N CYS A 163 6.71 -9.41 -0.47
CA CYS A 163 5.70 -9.76 -1.47
C CYS A 163 6.11 -10.91 -2.40
N ARG A 164 7.29 -11.50 -2.23
CA ARG A 164 7.72 -12.65 -3.04
C ARG A 164 6.74 -13.81 -2.81
N GLN A 165 6.31 -14.43 -3.91
CA GLN A 165 5.44 -15.60 -3.85
C GLN A 165 6.23 -16.82 -3.38
N ILE A 166 5.67 -17.53 -2.42
CA ILE A 166 6.16 -18.84 -2.02
C ILE A 166 5.84 -19.81 -3.16
N GLN A 167 6.88 -20.43 -3.71
CA GLN A 167 6.72 -21.45 -4.76
C GLN A 167 6.28 -22.77 -4.10
N GLY A 168 5.49 -23.57 -4.81
CA GLY A 168 4.99 -24.87 -4.34
C GLY A 168 3.50 -24.91 -3.99
N PHE A 169 2.87 -23.74 -3.81
CA PHE A 169 1.47 -23.64 -3.41
C PHE A 169 0.50 -23.57 -4.60
N SER A 170 -0.69 -24.15 -4.43
CA SER A 170 -1.81 -24.04 -5.38
C SER A 170 -2.44 -22.65 -5.38
N ALA A 171 -2.35 -21.92 -4.26
CA ALA A 171 -2.79 -20.54 -4.11
C ALA A 171 -1.60 -19.58 -4.06
N THR A 172 -1.78 -18.36 -4.58
CA THR A 172 -0.77 -17.30 -4.49
C THR A 172 -0.60 -16.86 -3.04
N CYS A 173 0.51 -17.27 -2.41
CA CYS A 173 0.86 -16.94 -1.04
C CYS A 173 2.14 -16.10 -1.02
N ALA A 174 2.06 -14.88 -0.49
CA ALA A 174 3.24 -14.02 -0.33
C ALA A 174 4.00 -14.38 0.96
N LEU A 175 5.32 -14.17 0.99
CA LEU A 175 6.15 -14.52 2.16
C LEU A 175 5.69 -13.87 3.48
N TRP A 176 5.15 -12.65 3.45
CA TRP A 176 4.65 -12.01 4.66
C TRP A 176 3.47 -12.77 5.30
N ASN A 177 2.74 -13.61 4.55
CA ASN A 177 1.64 -14.43 5.07
C ASN A 177 2.12 -15.48 6.10
N LEU A 178 3.41 -15.79 6.15
CA LEU A 178 3.99 -16.65 7.20
C LEU A 178 3.71 -16.09 8.60
N PHE A 179 3.40 -14.80 8.72
CA PHE A 179 3.02 -14.15 9.97
C PHE A 179 1.84 -14.86 10.66
N CYS A 180 0.91 -15.44 9.90
CA CYS A 180 -0.23 -16.20 10.43
C CYS A 180 0.17 -17.37 11.35
N LEU A 181 1.40 -17.89 11.22
CA LEU A 181 1.93 -18.93 12.13
C LEU A 181 2.17 -18.43 13.55
N LEU A 182 2.37 -17.12 13.72
CA LEU A 182 2.73 -16.54 15.01
C LEU A 182 1.53 -16.41 15.94
N ASP A 183 0.35 -16.12 15.39
CA ASP A 183 -0.85 -15.82 16.18
C ASP A 183 -1.71 -17.05 16.51
N LYS A 184 -1.31 -18.26 16.08
CA LYS A 184 -1.96 -19.56 16.40
C LYS A 184 -3.48 -19.64 16.17
N GLU A 185 -4.09 -18.67 15.49
CA GLU A 185 -5.50 -18.70 15.09
C GLU A 185 -5.61 -19.42 13.74
N TRP A 186 -5.85 -20.73 13.79
CA TRP A 186 -6.48 -21.54 12.74
C TRP A 186 -6.11 -21.25 11.27
N VAL A 187 -4.81 -21.22 10.93
CA VAL A 187 -4.31 -21.44 9.56
C VAL A 187 -3.36 -22.64 9.57
N TYR A 188 -3.84 -23.77 10.09
CA TYR A 188 -2.98 -24.90 10.45
C TYR A 188 -2.47 -25.69 9.23
N ASP A 189 -3.24 -25.83 8.15
CA ASP A 189 -2.84 -26.75 7.08
C ASP A 189 -1.97 -26.09 5.99
N ASP A 190 -2.38 -24.94 5.45
CA ASP A 190 -1.63 -24.31 4.35
C ASP A 190 -0.26 -23.80 4.79
N VAL A 191 -0.13 -23.35 6.05
CA VAL A 191 1.13 -22.76 6.53
C VAL A 191 2.05 -23.80 7.17
N LEU A 192 1.52 -24.90 7.74
CA LEU A 192 2.36 -26.07 8.05
C LEU A 192 2.86 -26.74 6.76
N ASN A 193 2.04 -26.80 5.71
CA ASN A 193 2.50 -27.20 4.39
C ASN A 193 3.58 -26.23 3.85
N CYS A 194 3.42 -24.91 4.01
CA CYS A 194 4.47 -23.90 3.72
C CYS A 194 5.81 -24.19 4.40
N LEU A 195 5.81 -24.41 5.72
CA LEU A 195 7.04 -24.68 6.45
C LEU A 195 7.65 -26.04 6.08
N SER A 196 6.82 -27.06 5.90
CA SER A 196 7.24 -28.40 5.50
C SER A 196 7.92 -28.37 4.13
N GLU A 197 7.34 -27.66 3.15
CA GLU A 197 7.89 -27.53 1.81
C GLU A 197 9.16 -26.66 1.78
N LEU A 198 9.22 -25.56 2.54
CA LEU A 198 10.45 -24.75 2.69
C LEU A 198 11.61 -25.54 3.29
N LEU A 199 11.32 -26.52 4.16
CA LEU A 199 12.31 -27.44 4.71
C LEU A 199 12.67 -28.57 3.72
N TYR A 200 11.74 -28.96 2.84
CA TYR A 200 11.92 -30.00 1.82
C TYR A 200 12.68 -29.54 0.58
N PHE A 201 12.56 -28.27 0.18
CA PHE A 201 13.26 -27.71 -0.99
C PHE A 201 14.65 -27.15 -0.66
N ARG A 202 15.33 -27.78 0.29
CA ARG A 202 16.80 -27.77 0.35
C ARG A 202 17.40 -28.59 -0.78
#